data_AF-A0A950WBP5-F1
#
_entry.id   AF-A0A950WBP5-F1
#
_cell.length_a   1.000
_cell.length_b   1.000
_cell.length_c   1.000
_cell.angle_alpha   90.00
_cell.angle_beta   90.00
_cell.angle_gamma   90.00
#
_symmetry.space_group_name_H-M   'P 1'
#
loop_
_entity.id
_entity.type
_entity.pdbx_description
1 polymer ?
#
loop_
_entity_poly.entity_id
_entity_poly.type
_entity_poly.pdbx_seq_one_letter_code
_entity_poly.pdbx_strand_id
1 'polypeptide(L)'
;HDSTYNSAGELRRGFNEVTDPRQAPGADHPIIRTHPVTGRKALFLGRRRNAYIQGFDLEDSERLLDALWAHATRPELTWYQQWRIGDLVLWDNRCVMHRRDEFDPNTRRLMHRSQIKGDRPY
;
A
#
# COMPACT_ATOMS: atom_id res chain seq x y z
N HIS A 1 -8.36 5.27 1.31
CA HIS A 1 -6.89 5.40 1.35
C HIS A 1 -6.54 6.55 2.27
N ASP A 2 -6.18 6.23 3.52
CA ASP A 2 -5.91 7.22 4.58
C ASP A 2 -4.89 8.28 4.16
N SER A 3 -5.21 9.54 4.48
CA SER A 3 -4.38 10.70 4.25
C SER A 3 -3.73 11.25 5.53
N THR A 4 -4.10 10.73 6.70
CA THR A 4 -3.63 11.25 8.00
C THR A 4 -2.22 10.79 8.35
N TYR A 5 -1.84 9.55 8.01
CA TYR A 5 -0.49 9.03 8.28
C TYR A 5 0.38 9.00 7.01
N ASN A 6 1.70 9.07 7.16
CA ASN A 6 2.66 8.83 6.09
C ASN A 6 3.03 7.32 5.98
N SER A 7 3.92 6.97 5.04
CA SER A 7 4.32 5.56 4.85
C SER A 7 5.20 5.00 5.97
N ALA A 8 5.75 5.85 6.84
CA ALA A 8 6.46 5.45 8.04
C ALA A 8 5.52 5.29 9.26
N GLY A 9 4.21 5.51 9.09
CA GLY A 9 3.24 5.44 10.18
C GLY A 9 3.20 6.69 11.07
N GLU A 10 3.82 7.78 10.63
CA GLU A 10 3.86 9.06 11.36
C GLU A 10 2.66 9.93 10.98
N LEU A 11 2.06 10.58 11.97
CA LEU A 11 0.95 11.51 11.75
C LEU A 11 1.43 12.72 10.95
N ARG A 12 0.72 13.05 9.87
CA ARG A 12 1.05 14.22 9.04
C ARG A 12 0.65 15.50 9.77
N ARG A 13 1.50 16.53 9.63
CA ARG A 13 1.23 17.86 10.17
C ARG A 13 -0.12 18.39 9.71
N GLY A 14 -0.94 18.85 10.65
CA GLY A 14 -2.27 19.40 10.37
C GLY A 14 -3.41 18.38 10.42
N PHE A 15 -3.12 17.10 10.63
CA PHE A 15 -4.13 16.08 10.90
C PHE A 15 -4.19 15.75 12.38
N ASN A 16 -5.38 15.31 12.83
CA ASN A 16 -5.58 14.73 14.14
C ASN A 16 -5.48 13.21 14.05
N GLU A 17 -5.26 12.57 15.19
CA GLU A 17 -5.35 11.12 15.29
C GLU A 17 -6.77 10.66 14.93
N VAL A 18 -6.84 9.57 14.16
CA VAL A 18 -8.08 8.91 13.78
C VAL A 18 -8.21 7.65 14.63
N THR A 19 -9.31 7.56 15.37
CA THR A 19 -9.65 6.41 16.22
C THR A 19 -10.68 5.48 15.60
N ASP A 20 -11.43 5.97 14.59
CA ASP A 20 -12.39 5.19 13.82
C ASP A 20 -12.02 5.25 12.32
N PRO A 21 -11.62 4.12 11.70
CA PRO A 21 -11.18 4.11 10.30
C PRO A 21 -12.29 4.51 9.32
N ARG A 22 -13.57 4.45 9.73
CA ARG A 22 -14.71 4.91 8.92
C ARG A 22 -14.72 6.44 8.73
N GLN A 23 -14.05 7.15 9.63
CA GLN A 23 -13.93 8.62 9.61
C GLN A 23 -12.55 9.07 9.10
N ALA A 24 -11.69 8.14 8.67
CA ALA A 24 -10.37 8.47 8.18
C ALA A 24 -10.48 9.27 6.86
N PRO A 25 -9.98 10.52 6.80
CA PRO A 25 -10.03 11.29 5.56
C PRO A 25 -9.11 10.66 4.52
N GLY A 26 -9.56 10.62 3.27
CA GLY A 26 -8.78 10.03 2.19
C GLY A 26 -9.60 9.79 0.92
N ALA A 27 -8.92 9.33 -0.13
CA ALA A 27 -9.58 8.96 -1.37
C ALA A 27 -10.10 7.53 -1.30
N ASP A 28 -11.29 7.30 -1.84
CA ASP A 28 -11.83 5.96 -2.07
C ASP A 28 -11.33 5.39 -3.40
N HIS A 29 -11.00 4.11 -3.38
CA HIS A 29 -10.51 3.37 -4.54
C HIS A 29 -11.20 1.99 -4.60
N PRO A 30 -11.39 1.44 -5.80
CA PRO A 30 -11.88 0.07 -5.93
C PRO A 30 -10.86 -0.89 -5.32
N ILE A 31 -11.35 -1.88 -4.56
CA ILE A 31 -10.48 -2.91 -3.96
C ILE A 31 -9.93 -3.88 -5.02
N ILE A 32 -10.61 -3.97 -6.17
CA ILE A 32 -10.15 -4.67 -7.37
C ILE A 32 -10.00 -3.63 -8.47
N ARG A 33 -8.77 -3.40 -8.94
CA ARG A 33 -8.48 -2.50 -10.05
C ARG A 33 -8.35 -3.27 -11.35
N THR A 34 -8.84 -2.69 -12.44
CA THR A 34 -8.52 -3.13 -13.81
C THR A 34 -7.26 -2.42 -14.30
N HIS A 35 -6.27 -3.19 -14.75
CA HIS A 35 -5.05 -2.62 -15.30
C HIS A 35 -5.33 -1.99 -16.68
N PRO A 36 -5.03 -0.69 -16.91
CA PRO A 36 -5.52 0.04 -18.07
C PRO A 36 -4.97 -0.45 -19.41
N VAL A 37 -3.78 -1.06 -19.41
CA VAL A 37 -3.17 -1.61 -20.63
C VAL A 37 -3.51 -3.08 -20.85
N THR A 38 -3.38 -3.93 -19.82
CA THR A 38 -3.51 -5.39 -19.96
C THR A 38 -4.93 -5.91 -19.75
N GLY A 39 -5.85 -5.10 -19.22
CA GLY A 39 -7.20 -5.51 -18.86
C GLY A 39 -7.28 -6.49 -17.67
N ARG A 40 -6.14 -6.88 -17.10
CA ARG A 40 -6.09 -7.84 -15.98
C ARG A 40 -6.62 -7.17 -14.71
N LYS A 41 -7.31 -7.96 -13.89
CA LYS A 41 -7.72 -7.55 -12.54
C LYS A 41 -6.56 -7.73 -11.57
N ALA A 42 -6.39 -6.78 -10.66
CA ALA A 42 -5.42 -6.83 -9.58
C ALA A 42 -6.06 -6.36 -8.27
N LEU A 43 -5.65 -6.98 -7.17
CA LEU A 43 -6.00 -6.48 -5.85
C LEU A 43 -5.31 -5.13 -5.63
N PHE A 44 -6.08 -4.12 -5.20
CA PHE A 44 -5.60 -2.75 -5.05
C PHE A 44 -5.79 -2.30 -3.60
N LEU A 45 -4.94 -2.82 -2.72
CA LEU A 45 -4.95 -2.46 -1.31
C LEU A 45 -4.16 -1.17 -1.08
N GLY A 46 -4.69 -0.31 -0.21
CA GLY A 46 -3.97 0.85 0.31
C GLY A 46 -3.00 0.45 1.43
N ARG A 47 -2.74 1.37 2.36
CA ARG A 47 -2.04 1.04 3.61
C ARG A 47 -2.98 0.34 4.58
N ARG A 48 -2.46 -0.55 5.43
CA ARG A 48 -3.26 -1.29 6.42
C ARG A 48 -3.82 -0.40 7.53
N ARG A 49 -3.04 0.57 8.03
CA ARG A 49 -3.49 1.52 9.06
C ARG A 49 -4.68 2.33 8.52
N ASN A 50 -5.76 2.35 9.29
CA ASN A 50 -7.01 3.03 8.94
C ASN A 50 -7.59 2.58 7.59
N ALA A 51 -7.32 1.34 7.17
CA ALA A 51 -8.01 0.73 6.04
C ALA A 51 -9.45 0.41 6.44
N TYR A 52 -10.39 0.67 5.53
CA TYR A 52 -11.80 0.34 5.72
C TYR A 52 -12.44 0.07 4.36
N ILE A 53 -13.32 -0.94 4.31
CA ILE A 53 -14.13 -1.25 3.14
C ILE A 53 -15.46 -0.52 3.28
N GLN A 54 -15.68 0.48 2.42
CA GLN A 54 -16.86 1.33 2.48
C GLN A 54 -18.16 0.51 2.45
N GLY A 55 -19.06 0.79 3.41
CA GLY A 55 -20.37 0.16 3.51
C GLY A 55 -20.40 -1.17 4.26
N PHE A 56 -19.26 -1.68 4.73
CA PHE A 56 -19.21 -2.87 5.57
C PHE A 56 -19.39 -2.50 7.04
N ASP A 57 -19.86 -3.44 7.86
CA ASP A 57 -19.62 -3.34 9.30
C ASP A 57 -18.11 -3.34 9.58
N LEU A 58 -17.68 -2.68 10.67
CA LEU A 58 -16.28 -2.56 10.99
C LEU A 58 -15.61 -3.93 11.17
N GLU A 59 -16.27 -4.86 11.85
CA GLU A 59 -15.73 -6.21 12.09
C GLU A 59 -15.60 -6.99 10.77
N ASP A 60 -16.62 -6.92 9.92
CA ASP A 60 -16.60 -7.57 8.60
C ASP A 60 -15.54 -6.97 7.67
N SER A 61 -15.37 -5.65 7.70
CA SER A 61 -14.30 -4.96 6.96
C SER A 61 -12.93 -5.45 7.42
N GLU A 62 -12.67 -5.47 8.72
CA GLU A 62 -11.39 -5.93 9.28
C GLU A 62 -11.12 -7.39 8.92
N ARG A 63 -12.11 -8.28 9.11
CA ARG A 63 -12.00 -9.69 8.80
C ARG A 63 -11.67 -9.94 7.32
N LEU A 64 -12.33 -9.21 6.40
CA LEU A 64 -12.06 -9.34 4.98
C LEU A 64 -10.69 -8.75 4.61
N LEU A 65 -10.32 -7.60 5.16
CA LEU A 65 -9.00 -7.01 4.93
C LEU A 65 -7.88 -7.95 5.41
N ASP A 66 -8.03 -8.59 6.57
CA ASP A 66 -7.05 -9.55 7.08
C ASP A 66 -6.89 -10.74 6.14
N ALA A 67 -7.99 -11.30 5.64
CA ALA A 67 -7.94 -12.39 4.66
C ALA A 67 -7.24 -11.97 3.36
N LEU A 68 -7.52 -10.75 2.87
CA LEU A 68 -6.92 -10.23 1.65
C LEU A 68 -5.43 -9.93 1.81
N TRP A 69 -5.02 -9.35 2.95
CA TRP A 69 -3.61 -9.12 3.25
C TRP A 69 -2.86 -10.45 3.42
N ALA A 70 -3.42 -11.40 4.17
CA ALA A 70 -2.82 -12.73 4.34
C ALA A 70 -2.65 -13.44 2.99
N HIS A 71 -3.61 -13.30 2.08
CA HIS A 71 -3.48 -13.85 0.73
C HIS A 71 -2.38 -13.13 -0.07
N ALA A 72 -2.42 -11.79 -0.12
CA ALA A 72 -1.56 -11.00 -0.99
C ALA A 72 -0.07 -10.99 -0.58
N THR A 73 0.24 -11.38 0.66
CA THR A 73 1.62 -11.46 1.18
C THR A 73 2.19 -12.88 1.23
N ARG A 74 1.46 -13.86 0.68
CA ARG A 74 1.94 -15.25 0.55
C ARG A 74 3.29 -15.32 -0.20
N PRO A 75 4.27 -16.12 0.27
CA PRO A 75 5.62 -16.17 -0.30
C PRO A 75 5.67 -16.35 -1.83
N GLU A 76 4.80 -17.18 -2.39
CA GLU A 76 4.67 -17.46 -3.84
C GLU A 76 4.15 -16.27 -4.67
N LEU A 77 3.57 -15.26 -4.03
CA LEU A 77 3.16 -14.00 -4.64
C LEU A 77 4.16 -12.87 -4.36
N THR A 78 5.28 -13.17 -3.69
CA THR A 78 6.28 -12.18 -3.30
C THR A 78 7.60 -12.37 -4.04
N TRP A 79 8.28 -11.24 -4.26
CA TRP A 79 9.66 -11.19 -4.74
C TRP A 79 10.49 -10.43 -3.72
N TYR A 80 11.71 -10.91 -3.47
CA TYR A 80 12.66 -10.27 -2.56
C TYR A 80 13.91 -9.81 -3.30
N GLN A 81 14.23 -8.52 -3.21
CA GLN A 81 15.46 -7.96 -3.79
C GLN A 81 16.55 -7.80 -2.72
N GLN A 82 17.64 -8.55 -2.89
CA GLN A 82 18.90 -8.29 -2.20
C GLN A 82 19.69 -7.24 -2.98
N TRP A 83 19.65 -5.99 -2.50
CA TRP A 83 20.26 -4.85 -3.18
C TRP A 83 21.78 -4.93 -3.23
N ARG A 84 22.35 -4.64 -4.40
CA ARG A 84 23.76 -4.36 -4.64
C ARG A 84 23.94 -2.95 -5.21
N ILE A 85 25.14 -2.39 -5.08
CA ILE A 85 25.45 -1.10 -5.68
C ILE A 85 25.31 -1.21 -7.21
N GLY A 86 24.52 -0.31 -7.79
CA GLY A 86 24.23 -0.30 -9.23
C GLY A 86 22.94 -1.02 -9.62
N ASP A 87 22.28 -1.74 -8.71
CA ASP A 87 20.99 -2.37 -9.00
C ASP A 87 19.91 -1.33 -9.32
N LEU A 88 19.11 -1.64 -10.33
CA LEU A 88 17.90 -0.90 -10.68
C LEU A 88 16.72 -1.86 -10.69
N VAL A 89 15.65 -1.48 -10.00
CA VAL A 89 14.36 -2.16 -10.07
C VAL A 89 13.33 -1.18 -10.62
N LEU A 90 12.63 -1.60 -11.67
CA LEU A 90 11.43 -0.95 -12.17
C LEU A 90 10.24 -1.87 -11.90
N TRP A 91 9.17 -1.32 -11.33
CA TRP A 91 7.94 -2.07 -11.09
C TRP A 91 6.71 -1.26 -11.48
N ASP A 92 5.62 -1.97 -11.77
CA ASP A 92 4.33 -1.36 -12.07
C ASP A 92 3.50 -1.15 -10.80
N ASN A 93 3.47 0.10 -10.31
CA ASN A 93 2.76 0.45 -9.09
C ASN A 93 1.21 0.33 -9.19
N ARG A 94 0.68 -0.07 -10.35
CA ARG A 94 -0.76 -0.28 -10.55
C ARG A 94 -1.21 -1.70 -10.17
N CYS A 95 -0.28 -2.66 -10.09
CA CYS A 95 -0.62 -4.06 -9.83
C CYS A 95 0.34 -4.77 -8.85
N VAL A 96 1.23 -4.03 -8.19
CA VAL A 96 2.11 -4.59 -7.14
C VAL A 96 2.07 -3.75 -5.88
N MET A 97 2.34 -4.39 -4.75
CA MET A 97 2.64 -3.74 -3.48
C MET A 97 4.12 -3.93 -3.17
N HIS A 98 4.68 -3.05 -2.34
CA HIS A 98 6.07 -3.17 -1.89
C HIS A 98 6.20 -2.72 -0.44
N ARG A 99 7.18 -3.31 0.25
CA ARG A 99 7.61 -2.91 1.58
C ARG A 99 9.13 -2.97 1.65
N ARG A 100 9.67 -2.33 2.68
CA ARG A 100 11.07 -2.42 3.08
C ARG A 100 11.09 -3.18 4.42
N ASP A 101 12.01 -4.12 4.58
CA ASP A 101 12.30 -4.69 5.89
C ASP A 101 13.07 -3.70 6.77
N GLU A 102 13.10 -3.99 8.06
CA GLU A 102 14.03 -3.31 8.96
C GLU A 102 15.49 -3.56 8.55
N PHE A 103 16.35 -2.61 8.86
CA PHE A 103 17.79 -2.72 8.67
C PHE A 103 18.48 -1.93 9.78
N ASP A 104 19.76 -2.22 10.03
CA ASP A 104 20.53 -1.55 11.09
C ASP A 104 20.46 -0.02 10.93
N PRO A 105 19.88 0.70 11.91
CA PRO A 105 19.72 2.15 11.83
C PRO A 105 21.06 2.90 11.78
N ASN A 106 22.17 2.27 12.17
CA ASN A 106 23.50 2.85 12.09
C ASN A 106 24.13 2.74 10.69
N THR A 107 23.49 2.05 9.76
CA THR A 107 23.97 1.91 8.37
C THR A 107 23.42 3.03 7.47
N ARG A 108 24.27 3.53 6.58
CA ARG A 108 23.85 4.50 5.55
C ARG A 108 23.30 3.77 4.33
N ARG A 109 22.03 4.03 4.00
CA ARG A 109 21.39 3.57 2.76
C ARG A 109 20.88 4.76 1.95
N LEU A 110 21.46 4.97 0.76
CA LEU A 110 21.02 6.00 -0.19
C LEU A 110 20.38 5.35 -1.41
N MET A 111 19.18 5.79 -1.76
CA MET A 111 18.43 5.31 -2.92
C MET A 111 18.00 6.51 -3.76
N HIS A 112 18.12 6.38 -5.08
CA HIS A 112 17.51 7.33 -6.01
C HIS A 112 16.19 6.75 -6.53
N ARG A 113 15.15 7.57 -6.59
CA ARG A 113 13.82 7.16 -7.05
C ARG A 113 13.24 8.20 -7.99
N SER A 114 12.68 7.72 -9.10
CA SER A 114 11.77 8.49 -9.96
C SER A 114 10.39 7.84 -9.92
N GLN A 115 9.34 8.67 -10.01
CA GLN A 115 7.96 8.20 -10.02
C GLN A 115 7.28 8.68 -11.30
N ILE A 116 6.64 7.76 -12.00
CA ILE A 116 5.83 8.07 -13.18
C ILE A 116 4.40 8.29 -12.70
N LYS A 117 3.81 9.44 -13.10
CA LYS A 117 2.41 9.76 -12.76
C LYS A 117 1.47 8.72 -13.36
N GLY A 118 0.54 8.22 -12.55
CA GLY A 118 -0.51 7.29 -12.97
C GLY A 118 -1.85 7.97 -13.27
N ASP A 119 -2.80 7.14 -13.70
CA ASP A 119 -4.22 7.42 -13.91
C ASP A 119 -5.06 7.12 -12.65
N ARG A 120 -6.35 7.53 -12.67
CA ARG A 120 -7.31 7.20 -11.61
C ARG A 120 -7.66 5.70 -11.69
N PRO A 121 -7.51 4.92 -10.59
CA PRO A 121 -7.94 3.52 -10.55
C PRO A 121 -9.44 3.35 -10.80
N TYR A 122 -9.81 2.29 -11.52
CA TYR A 122 -11.19 1.85 -11.80
C TYR A 122 -11.30 0.33 -11.78
#